data_AF-A0A9E6SUZ0-F1
#
_entry.id   AF-A0A9E6SUZ0-F1
#
_cell.length_a   1.000
_cell.length_b   1.000
_cell.length_c   1.000
_cell.angle_alpha   90.00
_cell.angle_beta   90.00
_cell.angle_gamma   90.00
#
_symmetry.space_group_name_H-M   'P 1'
#
loop_
_entity.id
_entity.type
_entity.pdbx_description
1 polymer ?
#
loop_
_entity_poly.entity_id
_entity_poly.type
_entity_poly.pdbx_seq_one_letter_code
_entity_poly.pdbx_strand_id
1 'polypeptide(L)'
;MWHACNPKTDDDLKQCAELGKSLSRMSQPTILVVLARAEEPMHGYMIVQKAAASPMFGGKKPDPAGIYRTLKKMEEAGFVTSEWDTPTSGAAKRMFSLTDEGRAGLRRWIDALACYNATIEELRQDAANALGIPLPSQPVCLGHE
;
A
#
# COMPACT_ATOMS: atom_id res chain seq x y z
N MET A 1 12.22 8.94 -14.13
CA MET A 1 13.61 8.46 -14.17
C MET A 1 13.88 7.82 -12.83
N TRP A 2 13.74 6.50 -12.75
CA TRP A 2 13.74 5.71 -11.52
C TRP A 2 15.19 5.45 -11.10
N HIS A 3 15.83 6.47 -10.53
CA HIS A 3 17.23 6.35 -10.15
C HIS A 3 17.34 5.75 -8.75
N ALA A 4 17.59 4.43 -8.76
CA ALA A 4 18.10 3.60 -7.67
C ALA A 4 17.08 2.92 -6.73
N CYS A 5 16.20 2.08 -7.28
CA CYS A 5 15.75 0.86 -6.58
C CYS A 5 16.64 -0.31 -7.03
N ASN A 6 17.94 -0.26 -6.69
CA ASN A 6 18.84 -1.40 -6.85
C ASN A 6 19.47 -1.68 -5.48
N PRO A 7 18.76 -2.36 -4.57
CA PRO A 7 19.31 -2.72 -3.27
C PRO A 7 20.62 -3.47 -3.49
N LYS A 8 21.71 -2.95 -2.93
CA LYS A 8 23.06 -3.49 -3.15
C LYS A 8 23.47 -4.47 -2.07
N THR A 9 22.68 -4.56 -1.00
CA THR A 9 22.97 -5.36 0.18
C THR A 9 21.73 -6.10 0.68
N ASP A 10 21.94 -7.19 1.42
CA ASP A 10 20.88 -7.94 2.07
C ASP A 10 20.11 -7.12 3.11
N ASP A 11 20.72 -6.08 3.67
CA ASP A 11 20.07 -5.17 4.60
C ASP A 11 19.18 -4.15 3.86
N ASP A 12 19.56 -3.66 2.68
CA ASP A 12 18.67 -2.89 1.80
C ASP A 12 17.45 -3.73 1.41
N LEU A 13 17.70 -5.01 1.10
CA LEU A 13 16.65 -5.97 0.76
C LEU A 13 15.75 -6.27 1.96
N LYS A 14 16.30 -6.40 3.19
CA LYS A 14 15.52 -6.55 4.42
C LYS A 14 14.71 -5.32 4.74
N GLN A 15 15.24 -4.11 4.57
CA GLN A 15 14.49 -2.88 4.78
C GLN A 15 13.33 -2.77 3.78
N CYS A 16 13.53 -3.19 2.53
CA CYS A 16 12.48 -3.33 1.52
C CYS A 16 11.51 -4.49 1.79
N ALA A 17 11.97 -5.58 2.40
CA ALA A 17 11.15 -6.77 2.69
C ALA A 17 10.34 -6.62 4.00
N GLU A 18 10.85 -5.91 5.00
CA GLU A 18 10.13 -5.56 6.23
C GLU A 18 8.88 -4.73 5.94
N LEU A 19 8.89 -4.01 4.82
CA LEU A 19 7.73 -3.29 4.29
C LEU A 19 6.61 -4.22 3.74
N GLY A 20 6.87 -5.48 3.33
CA GLY A 20 5.86 -6.20 2.54
C GLY A 20 5.98 -7.72 2.33
N LYS A 21 6.42 -8.53 3.31
CA LYS A 21 6.41 -10.02 3.24
C LYS A 21 5.02 -10.72 3.14
N SER A 22 3.99 -10.03 2.64
CA SER A 22 2.71 -10.60 2.20
C SER A 22 1.89 -9.53 1.49
N LEU A 23 1.20 -9.88 0.39
CA LEU A 23 0.16 -9.04 -0.25
C LEU A 23 -0.86 -8.49 0.77
N SER A 24 -1.05 -9.17 1.91
CA SER A 24 -1.86 -8.69 3.04
C SER A 24 -1.34 -7.41 3.73
N ARG A 25 -0.17 -6.86 3.35
CA ARG A 25 0.39 -5.60 3.87
C ARG A 25 0.32 -4.41 2.92
N MET A 26 -0.37 -4.53 1.78
CA MET A 26 -0.63 -3.39 0.88
C MET A 26 -1.54 -2.31 1.49
N SER A 27 -2.03 -2.53 2.71
CA SER A 27 -2.81 -1.57 3.49
C SER A 27 -2.07 -0.26 3.73
N GLN A 28 -0.80 -0.29 4.14
CA GLN A 28 -0.07 0.95 4.43
C GLN A 28 0.11 1.82 3.16
N PRO A 29 0.70 1.33 2.05
CA PRO A 29 0.82 2.14 0.83
C PRO A 29 -0.55 2.57 0.30
N THR A 30 -1.58 1.72 0.42
CA THR A 30 -2.95 2.12 0.01
C THR A 30 -3.49 3.29 0.85
N ILE A 31 -3.36 3.22 2.19
CA ILE A 31 -3.79 4.30 3.08
C ILE A 31 -3.01 5.59 2.81
N LEU A 32 -1.70 5.49 2.61
CA LEU A 32 -0.85 6.62 2.25
C LEU A 32 -1.30 7.27 0.94
N VAL A 33 -1.63 6.48 -0.09
CA VAL A 33 -2.19 7.00 -1.36
C VAL A 33 -3.53 7.69 -1.15
N VAL A 34 -4.42 7.11 -0.34
CA VAL A 34 -5.74 7.70 -0.05
C VAL A 34 -5.59 9.06 0.63
N LEU A 35 -4.72 9.16 1.64
CA LEU A 35 -4.48 10.39 2.37
C LEU A 35 -3.66 11.42 1.57
N ALA A 36 -2.72 10.98 0.73
CA ALA A 36 -1.93 11.88 -0.12
C ALA A 36 -2.79 12.62 -1.17
N ARG A 37 -3.95 12.05 -1.53
CA ARG A 37 -4.95 12.65 -2.43
C ARG A 37 -5.97 13.52 -1.70
N ALA A 38 -5.96 13.53 -0.37
CA ALA A 38 -6.86 14.35 0.43
C ALA A 38 -6.28 15.77 0.56
N GLU A 39 -7.11 16.78 0.31
CA GLU A 39 -6.75 18.18 0.55
C GLU A 39 -6.90 18.55 2.05
N GLU A 40 -7.82 17.88 2.74
CA GLU A 40 -8.18 18.13 4.14
C GLU A 40 -8.12 16.82 4.96
N PRO A 41 -8.07 16.90 6.30
CA PRO A 41 -8.12 15.74 7.18
C PRO A 41 -9.29 14.81 6.84
N MET A 42 -9.05 13.50 6.80
CA MET A 42 -10.05 12.52 6.37
C MET A 42 -10.55 11.68 7.54
N HIS A 43 -11.87 11.51 7.62
CA HIS A 43 -12.49 10.61 8.59
C HIS A 43 -12.03 9.16 8.38
N GLY A 44 -11.65 8.48 9.46
CA GLY A 44 -11.17 7.10 9.43
C GLY A 44 -12.06 6.12 8.65
N TYR A 45 -13.38 6.24 8.76
CA TYR A 45 -14.31 5.42 7.98
C TYR A 45 -14.22 5.66 6.46
N MET A 46 -14.03 6.91 6.04
CA MET A 46 -13.85 7.23 4.62
C MET A 46 -12.53 6.67 4.08
N ILE A 47 -11.49 6.61 4.91
CA ILE A 47 -10.24 5.95 4.56
C ILE A 47 -10.48 4.45 4.32
N VAL A 48 -11.23 3.78 5.20
CA VAL A 48 -11.59 2.36 5.02
C VAL A 48 -12.35 2.15 3.70
N GLN A 49 -13.36 2.98 3.43
CA GLN A 49 -14.14 2.86 2.19
C GLN A 49 -13.29 3.07 0.93
N LYS A 50 -12.46 4.11 0.90
CA LYS A 50 -11.58 4.41 -0.24
C LYS A 50 -10.47 3.36 -0.40
N ALA A 51 -9.90 2.89 0.70
CA ALA A 51 -8.92 1.80 0.68
C ALA A 51 -9.55 0.52 0.11
N ALA A 52 -10.80 0.21 0.47
CA ALA A 52 -11.52 -0.96 -0.05
C ALA A 52 -11.74 -0.94 -1.58
N ALA A 53 -11.68 0.23 -2.22
CA ALA A 53 -11.75 0.36 -3.67
C ALA A 53 -10.39 0.16 -4.38
N SER A 54 -9.31 -0.05 -3.63
CA SER A 54 -7.97 -0.26 -4.19
C SER A 54 -7.91 -1.61 -4.96
N PRO A 55 -7.28 -1.64 -6.16
CA PRO A 55 -7.05 -2.87 -6.89
C PRO A 55 -6.29 -3.94 -6.08
N MET A 56 -5.49 -3.51 -5.10
CA MET A 56 -4.67 -4.40 -4.28
C MET A 56 -5.48 -5.34 -3.38
N PHE A 57 -6.77 -5.08 -3.17
CA PHE A 57 -7.63 -5.99 -2.41
C PHE A 57 -8.38 -6.99 -3.29
N GLY A 58 -8.13 -7.02 -4.61
CA GLY A 58 -8.56 -8.10 -5.49
C GLY A 58 -10.08 -8.35 -5.47
N GLY A 59 -10.88 -7.29 -5.35
CA GLY A 59 -12.34 -7.36 -5.25
C GLY A 59 -12.90 -7.78 -3.89
N LYS A 60 -12.04 -8.14 -2.92
CA LYS A 60 -12.46 -8.40 -1.53
C LYS A 60 -12.32 -7.13 -0.71
N LYS A 61 -13.33 -6.78 0.10
CA LYS A 61 -13.19 -5.63 1.00
C LYS A 61 -12.18 -5.98 2.11
N PRO A 62 -11.21 -5.10 2.41
CA PRO A 62 -10.33 -5.30 3.56
C PRO A 62 -11.13 -5.31 4.86
N ASP A 63 -10.64 -6.08 5.84
CA ASP A 63 -11.14 -6.02 7.22
C ASP A 63 -11.03 -4.57 7.74
N PRO A 64 -12.16 -3.89 8.04
CA PRO A 64 -12.13 -2.54 8.60
C PRO A 64 -11.26 -2.46 9.86
N ALA A 65 -11.30 -3.48 10.73
CA ALA A 65 -10.50 -3.50 11.94
C ALA A 65 -9.00 -3.55 11.61
N GLY A 66 -8.61 -4.25 10.53
CA GLY A 66 -7.24 -4.28 10.01
C GLY A 66 -6.76 -2.91 9.53
N ILE A 67 -7.61 -2.15 8.84
CA ILE A 67 -7.29 -0.78 8.42
C ILE A 67 -7.10 0.14 9.63
N TYR A 68 -8.00 0.09 10.62
CA TYR A 68 -7.83 0.89 11.84
C TYR A 68 -6.59 0.52 12.66
N ARG A 69 -6.26 -0.78 12.75
CA ARG A 69 -4.98 -1.23 13.35
C ARG A 69 -3.77 -0.68 12.59
N THR A 70 -3.85 -0.62 11.26
CA THR A 70 -2.79 -0.08 10.41
C THR A 70 -2.65 1.44 10.61
N LEU A 71 -3.77 2.18 10.64
CA LEU A 71 -3.77 3.62 10.94
C LEU A 71 -3.12 3.91 12.29
N LYS A 72 -3.46 3.14 13.33
CA LYS A 72 -2.85 3.27 14.66
C LYS A 72 -1.32 3.08 14.60
N LYS A 73 -0.85 2.04 13.92
CA LYS A 73 0.60 1.80 13.75
C LYS A 73 1.28 2.90 12.93
N MET A 74 0.60 3.43 11.91
CA MET A 74 1.11 4.52 11.09
C MET A 74 1.22 5.83 11.89
N GLU A 75 0.27 6.07 12.79
CA GLU A 75 0.32 7.20 13.71
C GLU A 75 1.46 7.05 14.72
N GLU A 76 1.61 5.88 15.33
CA GLU A 76 2.74 5.56 16.23
C GLU A 76 4.10 5.70 15.52
N ALA A 77 4.16 5.41 14.22
CA ALA A 77 5.36 5.56 13.39
C ALA A 77 5.53 6.97 12.78
N GLY A 78 4.63 7.91 13.07
CA GLY A 78 4.72 9.30 12.60
C GLY A 78 4.35 9.52 11.14
N PHE A 79 3.78 8.53 10.44
CA PHE A 79 3.36 8.67 9.04
C PHE A 79 2.03 9.41 8.88
N VAL A 80 1.21 9.43 9.92
CA VAL A 80 -0.06 10.17 9.96
C VAL A 80 -0.23 10.82 11.32
N THR A 81 -1.01 11.89 11.38
CA THR A 81 -1.55 12.42 12.64
C THR A 81 -3.03 12.17 12.71
N SER A 82 -3.61 12.24 13.91
CA SER A 82 -5.06 12.22 14.07
C SER A 82 -5.56 13.22 15.09
N GLU A 83 -6.78 13.69 14.87
CA GLU A 83 -7.50 14.61 15.75
C GLU A 83 -8.95 14.14 15.91
N TRP A 84 -9.53 14.42 17.07
CA TRP A 84 -10.95 14.16 17.30
C TRP A 84 -11.76 15.38 16.86
N ASP A 85 -12.64 15.19 15.89
CA ASP A 85 -13.71 16.11 15.55
C ASP A 85 -14.91 15.81 16.47
N THR A 86 -15.17 16.71 17.41
CA THR A 86 -16.28 16.63 18.39
C THR A 86 -17.33 17.69 18.06
N PRO A 87 -18.26 17.42 17.14
CA PRO A 87 -19.31 18.37 16.79
C PRO A 87 -20.29 18.58 17.96
N THR A 88 -21.00 19.71 17.95
CA THR A 88 -22.02 20.08 18.95
C THR A 88 -23.16 19.04 19.05
N SER A 89 -23.37 18.26 17.99
CA SER A 89 -24.27 17.10 17.99
C SER A 89 -23.70 15.96 17.13
N GLY A 90 -23.93 14.72 17.56
CA GLY A 90 -23.44 13.50 16.90
C GLY A 90 -22.24 12.85 17.59
N ALA A 91 -21.79 11.73 17.04
CA ALA A 91 -20.64 11.00 17.57
C ALA A 91 -19.32 11.66 17.17
N ALA A 92 -18.37 11.69 18.11
CA ALA A 92 -17.00 12.13 17.84
C ALA A 92 -16.37 11.27 16.73
N LYS A 93 -15.66 11.93 15.82
CA LYS A 93 -15.03 11.28 14.67
C LYS A 93 -13.53 11.48 14.74
N ARG A 94 -12.78 10.43 14.40
CA ARG A 94 -11.32 10.53 14.31
C ARG A 94 -10.93 10.89 12.88
N MET A 95 -10.31 12.06 12.74
CA MET A 95 -9.82 12.63 11.49
C MET A 95 -8.32 12.35 11.37
N PHE A 96 -7.85 12.01 10.18
CA PHE A 96 -6.45 11.69 9.95
C PHE A 96 -5.85 12.55 8.85
N SER A 97 -4.60 12.96 9.04
CA SER A 97 -3.83 13.76 8.09
C SER A 97 -2.51 13.07 7.77
N LEU A 98 -2.03 13.25 6.54
CA LEU A 98 -0.73 12.74 6.13
C LEU A 98 0.39 13.69 6.57
N THR A 99 1.44 13.16 7.20
CA THR A 99 2.64 13.93 7.58
C THR A 99 3.67 13.99 6.45
N ASP A 100 4.70 14.81 6.61
CA ASP A 100 5.85 14.84 5.69
C ASP A 100 6.63 13.52 5.70
N GLU A 101 6.83 12.91 6.87
CA GLU A 101 7.34 11.54 7.00
C GLU A 101 6.47 10.53 6.25
N GLY A 102 5.14 10.67 6.31
CA GLY A 102 4.18 9.87 5.55
C GLY A 102 4.38 10.01 4.04
N ARG A 103 4.57 11.24 3.55
CA ARG A 103 4.87 11.51 2.13
C ARG A 103 6.22 10.94 1.71
N ALA A 104 7.24 11.04 2.56
CA ALA A 104 8.55 10.41 2.32
C ALA A 104 8.44 8.88 2.30
N GLY A 105 7.64 8.31 3.20
CA GLY A 105 7.30 6.89 3.21
C GLY A 105 6.61 6.44 1.93
N LEU A 106 5.64 7.22 1.43
CA LEU A 106 4.97 6.92 0.16
C LEU A 106 5.93 6.96 -1.03
N ARG A 107 6.92 7.86 -1.05
CA ARG A 107 7.97 7.86 -2.08
C ARG A 107 8.81 6.59 -2.05
N ARG A 108 9.24 6.15 -0.86
CA ARG A 108 9.95 4.86 -0.72
C ARG A 108 9.09 3.68 -1.19
N TRP A 109 7.77 3.76 -0.97
CA TRP A 109 6.83 2.77 -1.47
C TRP A 109 6.75 2.72 -3.00
N ILE A 110 6.90 3.85 -3.70
CA ILE A 110 6.95 3.85 -5.17
C ILE A 110 8.12 2.98 -5.66
N ASP A 111 9.30 3.18 -5.06
CA ASP A 111 10.49 2.39 -5.41
C ASP A 111 10.31 0.92 -5.01
N ALA A 112 9.87 0.64 -3.78
CA ALA A 112 9.65 -0.71 -3.29
C ALA A 112 8.65 -1.51 -4.16
N LEU A 113 7.57 -0.86 -4.63
CA LEU A 113 6.59 -1.49 -5.52
C LEU A 113 7.17 -1.82 -6.89
N ALA A 114 8.05 -0.98 -7.43
CA ALA A 114 8.76 -1.28 -8.68
C ALA A 114 9.71 -2.47 -8.51
N CYS A 115 10.47 -2.50 -7.42
CA CYS A 115 11.33 -3.63 -7.07
C CYS A 115 10.49 -4.93 -6.90
N TYR A 116 9.35 -4.88 -6.23
CA TYR A 116 8.45 -6.04 -6.09
C TYR A 116 7.93 -6.52 -7.44
N ASN A 117 7.51 -5.61 -8.32
CA ASN A 117 7.03 -5.99 -9.64
C ASN A 117 8.11 -6.74 -10.44
N ALA A 118 9.36 -6.28 -10.37
CA ALA A 118 10.48 -6.96 -11.01
C ALA A 118 10.73 -8.36 -10.44
N THR A 119 10.79 -8.51 -9.11
CA THR A 119 11.02 -9.81 -8.46
C THR A 119 9.87 -10.79 -8.69
N ILE A 120 8.63 -10.31 -8.68
CA ILE A 120 7.45 -11.13 -9.00
C ILE A 120 7.53 -11.64 -10.44
N GLU A 121 7.93 -10.78 -11.38
CA GLU A 121 8.07 -11.16 -12.79
C GLU A 121 9.22 -12.15 -13.01
N GLU A 122 10.35 -11.99 -12.33
CA GLU A 122 11.46 -12.93 -12.34
C GLU A 122 11.00 -14.32 -11.84
N LEU A 123 10.33 -14.37 -10.69
CA LEU A 123 9.78 -15.62 -10.15
C LEU A 123 8.76 -16.26 -11.09
N ARG A 124 7.92 -15.45 -11.76
CA ARG A 124 6.96 -15.92 -12.77
C ARG A 124 7.68 -16.57 -13.94
N GLN A 125 8.74 -15.94 -14.44
CA GLN A 125 9.54 -16.44 -15.55
C GLN A 125 10.25 -17.76 -15.19
N ASP A 126 10.84 -17.84 -14.01
CA ASP A 126 11.50 -19.06 -13.53
C ASP A 126 10.52 -20.22 -13.40
N ALA A 127 9.35 -19.98 -12.81
CA ALA A 127 8.30 -20.99 -12.69
C ALA A 127 7.81 -21.49 -14.06
N ALA A 128 7.64 -20.59 -15.02
CA ALA A 128 7.24 -20.93 -16.38
C ALA A 128 8.32 -21.74 -17.11
N ASN A 129 9.58 -21.32 -17.01
CA ASN A 129 10.72 -22.04 -17.59
C ASN A 129 10.84 -23.46 -17.03
N ALA A 130 10.71 -23.61 -15.71
CA ALA A 130 10.77 -24.90 -15.04
C ALA A 130 9.68 -25.88 -15.51
N LEU A 131 8.55 -25.37 -15.99
CA LEU A 131 7.41 -26.15 -16.49
C LEU A 131 7.30 -26.17 -18.03
N GLY A 132 8.22 -25.50 -18.75
CA GLY A 132 8.16 -25.37 -20.21
C GLY A 132 6.93 -24.59 -20.72
N ILE A 133 6.36 -23.71 -19.90
CA ILE A 133 5.17 -22.92 -20.24
C ILE A 133 5.63 -21.63 -20.96
N PRO A 134 5.22 -21.38 -22.22
CA PRO A 134 5.54 -20.13 -22.90
C PRO A 134 4.76 -18.98 -22.25
N LEU A 135 5.48 -17.90 -21.90
CA LEU A 135 4.86 -16.70 -21.36
C LEU A 135 4.66 -15.64 -22.45
N PRO A 136 3.47 -15.03 -22.54
CA PRO A 136 3.27 -13.86 -23.41
C PRO A 136 4.02 -12.65 -22.87
N SER A 137 4.32 -11.68 -23.76
CA SER A 137 5.01 -10.43 -23.41
C SER A 137 4.17 -9.49 -22.51
N GLN A 138 2.86 -9.71 -22.43
CA GLN A 138 1.97 -9.04 -21.48
C GLN A 138 0.95 -10.04 -20.89
N PRO A 139 0.52 -9.87 -19.64
CA PRO A 139 -0.55 -10.66 -19.05
C PRO A 139 -1.83 -10.54 -19.87
N VAL A 140 -2.41 -11.66 -20.28
CA VAL A 140 -3.73 -11.68 -20.94
C VAL A 140 -4.78 -11.94 -19.86
N CYS A 141 -5.60 -10.95 -19.54
CA CYS A 141 -6.77 -11.16 -18.69
C CYS A 141 -7.80 -12.00 -19.45
N LEU A 142 -8.03 -13.24 -19.01
CA LEU A 142 -9.13 -14.07 -19.52
C LEU A 142 -10.45 -13.46 -19.02
N GLY A 143 -11.20 -12.76 -19.88
CA GLY A 143 -12.60 -12.39 -19.58
C GLY A 143 -13.06 -10.96 -19.88
N HIS A 144 -12.59 -10.30 -20.94
CA HIS A 144 -13.30 -9.16 -21.52
C HIS A 144 -13.72 -9.50 -22.96
N GLU A 145 -14.87 -10.16 -23.08
CA GLU A 145 -15.77 -10.03 -24.24
C GLU A 145 -16.79 -8.92 -23.95
#